data_AF-A0A0F3ILZ7-F1
#
_entry.id   AF-A0A0F3ILZ7-F1
#
_cell.length_a   1.000
_cell.length_b   1.000
_cell.length_c   1.000
_cell.angle_alpha   90.00
_cell.angle_beta   90.00
_cell.angle_gamma   90.00
#
_symmetry.space_group_name_H-M   'P 1'
#
loop_
_entity.id
_entity.type
_entity.pdbx_description
1 polymer ?
#
loop_
_entity_poly.entity_id
_entity_poly.type
_entity_poly.pdbx_seq_one_letter_code
_entity_poly.pdbx_strand_id
1 'polypeptide(L)' 'MPIYLIHCDQCHHEFKGLVLANTQAPKEWVCSRCGSHDAKPMHIYDEPHPLESTHGNGCPCCSGLTSRH' A
#
# COMPACT_ATOMS: atom_id res chain seq x y z
N MET A 1 6.12 0.12 1.49
CA MET A 1 4.79 -0.51 1.65
C MET A 1 4.59 -1.42 0.45
N PRO A 2 4.48 -2.74 0.63
CA PRO A 2 4.39 -3.67 -0.49
C PRO A 2 3.13 -3.44 -1.33
N ILE A 3 3.31 -3.43 -2.65
CA ILE A 3 2.23 -3.40 -3.63
C ILE A 3 2.06 -4.81 -4.20
N TYR A 4 0.87 -5.37 -4.07
CA TYR A 4 0.52 -6.70 -4.58
C TYR A 4 -0.18 -6.55 -5.93
N LEU A 5 0.39 -7.11 -7.00
CA LEU A 5 -0.35 -7.34 -8.24
C LEU A 5 -1.16 -8.61 -8.08
N ILE A 6 -2.47 -8.53 -8.26
CA ILE A 6 -3.43 -9.61 -7.98
C ILE A 6 -4.17 -9.93 -9.27
N HIS A 7 -4.30 -11.22 -9.57
CA HIS A 7 -5.05 -11.74 -10.72
C HIS A 7 -6.24 -12.57 -10.26
N CYS A 8 -7.38 -12.43 -10.95
CA CYS A 8 -8.55 -13.27 -10.75
C CYS A 8 -8.72 -14.25 -11.91
N ASP A 9 -8.59 -15.55 -11.65
CA ASP A 9 -8.71 -16.60 -12.66
C ASP A 9 -10.12 -16.69 -13.28
N GLN A 10 -11.15 -16.21 -12.57
CA GLN A 10 -12.56 -16.30 -13.02
C GLN A 10 -12.93 -15.25 -14.08
N CYS A 11 -12.42 -14.03 -13.97
CA CYS A 11 -12.78 -12.93 -14.88
C CYS A 11 -11.57 -12.26 -15.54
N HIS A 12 -10.37 -12.82 -15.32
CA HIS A 12 -9.08 -12.34 -15.81
C HIS A 12 -8.77 -10.88 -15.46
N HIS A 13 -9.39 -10.37 -14.39
CA HIS A 13 -9.13 -9.01 -13.92
C HIS A 13 -7.83 -8.95 -13.12
N GLU A 14 -6.93 -8.05 -13.52
CA GLU A 14 -5.74 -7.70 -12.77
C GLU A 14 -5.91 -6.36 -12.06
N PHE A 15 -5.49 -6.30 -10.79
CA PHE A 15 -5.57 -5.11 -9.96
C PHE A 15 -4.45 -5.06 -8.92
N LYS A 16 -4.25 -3.89 -8.31
CA LYS A 16 -3.22 -3.66 -7.30
C LYS A 16 -3.84 -3.55 -5.91
N GLY A 17 -3.25 -4.25 -4.94
CA GLY A 17 -3.55 -4.14 -3.52
C GLY A 17 -2.37 -3.55 -2.75
N LEU A 18 -2.65 -2.88 -1.65
CA LEU A 18 -1.64 -2.34 -0.74
C LEU A 18 -1.79 -3.03 0.62
N VAL A 19 -0.67 -3.42 1.21
CA VAL A 19 -0.61 -3.89 2.60
C VAL A 19 0.29 -2.96 3.38
N LEU A 20 -0.22 -2.41 4.48
CA LEU A 20 0.52 -1.48 5.32
C LEU A 20 1.81 -2.11 5.84
N ALA A 21 2.86 -1.31 5.97
CA ALA A 21 4.11 -1.77 6.55
C ALA A 21 3.89 -2.31 7.96
N ASN A 22 4.61 -3.39 8.31
CA ASN A 22 4.50 -4.07 9.60
C ASN A 22 3.11 -4.66 9.93
N THR A 23 2.25 -4.83 8.94
CA THR A 23 0.98 -5.56 9.09
C THR A 23 1.02 -6.91 8.39
N GLN A 24 0.15 -7.82 8.82
CA GLN A 24 0.02 -9.12 8.16
C GLN A 24 -0.75 -8.97 6.85
N ALA A 25 -0.24 -9.58 5.77
CA ALA A 25 -0.97 -9.67 4.51
C ALA A 25 -2.30 -10.42 4.68
N PRO A 26 -3.33 -10.10 3.88
CA PRO A 26 -4.60 -10.82 3.89
C PRO A 26 -4.41 -12.33 3.68
N LYS A 27 -5.17 -13.13 4.44
CA LYS A 27 -5.23 -14.59 4.26
C LYS A 27 -6.00 -14.98 3.00
N GLU A 28 -6.88 -14.10 2.54
CA GLU A 28 -7.75 -14.30 1.39
C GLU A 28 -7.81 -13.00 0.58
N TRP A 29 -7.90 -13.13 -0.74
CA TRP A 29 -8.02 -12.02 -1.67
C TRP A 29 -9.30 -12.19 -2.49
N VAL A 30 -10.08 -11.11 -2.63
CA VAL A 30 -11.35 -11.12 -3.35
C VAL A 30 -11.25 -10.19 -4.55
N CYS A 31 -11.76 -10.64 -5.70
CA CYS A 31 -11.76 -9.85 -6.93
C CYS A 31 -12.66 -8.62 -6.78
N SER A 32 -12.07 -7.43 -6.95
CA SER A 32 -12.78 -6.15 -6.92
C SER A 32 -13.84 -5.97 -8.01
N ARG A 33 -13.82 -6.84 -9.04
CA ARG A 33 -14.75 -6.77 -10.18
C ARG A 33 -15.89 -7.79 -10.08
N CYS A 34 -15.58 -9.07 -9.90
CA CYS A 34 -16.58 -10.14 -9.90
C CYS A 34 -16.90 -10.71 -8.52
N GLY A 35 -16.19 -10.29 -7.47
CA GLY A 35 -16.39 -10.81 -6.11
C GLY A 35 -15.90 -12.24 -5.88
N SER A 36 -15.21 -12.87 -6.84
CA SER A 36 -14.62 -14.20 -6.66
C SER A 36 -13.53 -14.19 -5.59
N HIS A 37 -13.51 -15.23 -4.77
CA HIS A 37 -12.49 -15.49 -3.74
C HIS A 37 -11.25 -16.23 -4.31
N ASP A 38 -11.22 -16.52 -5.61
CA ASP A 38 -10.08 -17.15 -6.29
C ASP A 38 -9.03 -16.12 -6.75
N ALA A 39 -9.16 -14.85 -6.34
CA ALA A 39 -8.14 -13.86 -6.64
C ALA A 39 -6.86 -14.19 -5.86
N LYS A 40 -5.69 -14.03 -6.49
CA LYS A 40 -4.40 -14.37 -5.88
C LYS A 40 -3.29 -13.40 -6.27
N PRO A 41 -2.36 -13.08 -5.35
CA PRO A 41 -1.18 -12.31 -5.69
C PRO A 41 -0.30 -13.04 -6.72
N MET A 42 0.10 -12.32 -7.76
CA MET A 42 1.02 -12.78 -8.79
C MET A 42 2.42 -12.20 -8.60
N HIS A 43 2.52 -10.99 -8.06
CA HIS A 43 3.79 -10.31 -7.82
C HIS A 43 3.70 -9.34 -6.65
N ILE A 44 4.80 -9.13 -5.95
CA ILE A 44 4.93 -8.20 -4.82
C ILE A 44 6.06 -7.23 -5.14
N TYR A 45 5.73 -5.94 -5.17
CA TYR A 45 6.71 -4.87 -5.30
C TYR A 45 7.02 -4.30 -3.91
N ASP A 46 8.25 -4.48 -3.44
CA ASP A 46 8.72 -3.96 -2.14
C ASP A 46 9.37 -2.57 -2.26
N GLU A 47 8.84 -1.73 -3.13
CA GLU A 47 9.40 -0.39 -3.32
C GLU A 47 9.09 0.51 -2.09
N PRO A 48 10.05 1.34 -1.65
CA PRO A 48 9.82 2.32 -0.61
C PRO A 48 8.72 3.28 -1.06
N HIS A 49 7.63 3.36 -0.31
CA HIS A 49 6.56 4.31 -0.62
C HIS A 49 7.01 5.72 -0.21
N PRO A 50 6.77 6.77 -1.01
CA PRO A 50 7.20 8.13 -0.66
C PRO A 50 6.69 8.63 0.70
N LEU A 51 5.50 8.20 1.15
CA LEU A 51 4.98 8.50 2.49
C LEU A 51 5.68 7.74 3.64
N GLU A 52 6.42 6.68 3.32
CA GLU A 52 7.24 5.93 4.28
C GLU A 52 8.69 6.45 4.31
N SER A 53 9.04 7.38 3.42
CA SER A 53 10.33 8.07 3.48
C SER A 53 10.35 9.00 4.69
N THR A 54 11.51 9.15 5.32
CA THR A 54 11.68 10.11 6.41
C THR A 54 11.32 11.50 5.89
N HIS A 55 10.17 12.03 6.31
CA HIS A 55 9.77 13.39 5.98
C HIS A 55 10.80 14.34 6.60
N GLY A 56 11.72 14.84 5.77
CA GLY A 56 12.92 15.57 6.20
C GLY A 56 12.64 16.87 6.97
N ASN A 57 11.40 17.35 7.01
CA ASN A 57 10.98 18.44 7.87
C ASN A 57 9.54 18.18 8.32
N GLY A 58 9.34 18.08 9.64
CA GLY A 58 8.02 18.03 10.24
C GLY A 58 7.15 19.21 9.82
N CYS A 59 5.83 19.06 9.96
CA CYS A 59 4.87 20.10 9.63
C CYS A 59 5.25 21.41 10.35
N PRO A 60 5.30 22.57 9.66
CA PRO A 60 5.68 23.85 10.28
C PRO A 60 4.75 24.29 11.42
N CYS A 61 3.59 23.64 11.56
CA CYS A 61 2.67 23.85 12.67
C CYS A 61 3.12 23.16 13.98
N CYS A 62 3.92 22.10 13.92
CA CYS A 62 4.32 21.30 15.08
C CYS A 62 5.83 21.38 15.39
N SER A 63 6.63 21.94 14.48
CA SER A 63 8.07 22.18 14.66
C SER A 63 8.31 23.69 14.75
N GLY A 64 8.28 24.20 15.98
CA GLY A 64 8.26 25.63 16.31
C GLY A 64 9.27 26.47 15.56
N LEU A 65 8.77 27.33 14.68
CA LEU A 65 9.37 28.64 14.40
C LEU A 65 9.22 29.50 15.67
N THR A 66 9.99 29.22 16.71
CA THR A 66 10.29 30.25 17.71
C THR A 66 11.22 31.25 17.04
N SER A 67 10.61 32.35 16.60
CA SER A 67 11.21 33.67 16.48
C SER A 67 12.38 33.88 17.44
N ARG A 68 13.50 34.40 16.93
CA ARG A 68 14.21 35.51 17.58
C ARG A 68 15.23 36.17 16.64
N HIS A 69 15.05 37.49 16.57
CA HIS A 69 15.97 38.59 16.25
C HIS A 69 17.47 38.29 16.28
#